data_AF-A0A6G4UZB6-F1
#
_entry.id   AF-A0A6G4UZB6-F1
#
_cell.length_a   1.000
_cell.length_b   1.000
_cell.length_c   1.000
_cell.angle_alpha   90.00
_cell.angle_beta   90.00
_cell.angle_gamma   90.00
#
_symmetry.space_group_name_H-M   'P 1'
#
loop_
_entity.id
_entity.type
_entity.pdbx_description
1 polymer ?
#
loop_
_entity_poly.entity_id
_entity_poly.type
_entity_poly.pdbx_seq_one_letter_code
_entity_poly.pdbx_strand_id
1 'polypeptide(L)' 'LHGPAALLGPDKPPAQLAARMHETWIRFARTGNPGWDPYDTERRSTMRIDAEWTQVDDPRSQERQAWS' A
#
# COMPACT_ATOMS: atom_id res chain seq x y z
N LEU A 1 -11.06 -20.43 6.72
CA LEU A 1 -10.21 -19.24 6.51
C LEU A 1 -10.92 -18.16 5.69
N HIS A 2 -11.69 -18.51 4.65
CA HIS A 2 -12.61 -17.60 3.94
C HIS A 2 -14.08 -17.87 4.30
N GLY A 3 -14.94 -16.84 4.21
CA GLY A 3 -16.38 -16.88 4.54
C GLY A 3 -16.87 -15.63 5.29
N PRO A 4 -18.19 -15.41 5.43
CA PRO A 4 -18.77 -14.19 6.01
C PRO A 4 -18.43 -13.96 7.49
N ALA A 5 -17.99 -14.99 8.20
CA ALA A 5 -17.49 -14.92 9.58
C ALA A 5 -16.03 -15.39 9.70
N ALA A 6 -15.30 -15.49 8.59
CA ALA A 6 -13.94 -16.00 8.59
C ALA A 6 -12.91 -14.85 8.61
N LEU A 7 -11.73 -15.14 9.16
CA LEU A 7 -10.66 -14.15 9.41
C LEU A 7 -10.24 -13.34 8.17
N LEU A 8 -10.38 -13.90 6.97
CA LEU A 8 -9.97 -13.27 5.71
C LEU A 8 -11.13 -12.68 4.91
N GLY A 9 -12.36 -12.71 5.44
CA GLY A 9 -13.56 -12.34 4.71
C GLY A 9 -13.91 -13.31 3.57
N PRO A 10 -14.95 -12.99 2.77
CA PRO A 10 -15.38 -13.84 1.66
C PRO A 10 -14.48 -13.73 0.43
N ASP A 11 -13.78 -12.61 0.26
CA ASP A 11 -13.06 -12.30 -0.96
C ASP A 11 -11.71 -13.00 -1.03
N LYS A 12 -11.35 -13.40 -2.26
CA LYS A 12 -10.02 -13.91 -2.54
C LYS A 12 -9.09 -12.73 -2.81
N PRO A 13 -7.90 -12.68 -2.19
CA PRO A 13 -6.93 -11.65 -2.51
C PRO A 13 -6.53 -11.75 -3.99
N PRO A 14 -6.21 -10.62 -4.65
CA PRO A 14 -5.77 -10.64 -6.03
C PRO A 14 -4.52 -11.51 -6.19
N ALA A 15 -4.55 -12.47 -7.12
CA ALA A 15 -3.52 -13.49 -7.27
C ALA A 15 -2.11 -12.91 -7.50
N GLN A 16 -2.01 -11.73 -8.12
CA GLN A 16 -0.75 -11.07 -8.44
C GLN A 16 -0.22 -10.16 -7.33
N LEU A 17 -1.03 -9.89 -6.29
CA LEU A 17 -0.68 -8.93 -5.23
C LEU A 17 0.60 -9.34 -4.49
N ALA A 18 0.67 -10.61 -4.08
CA ALA A 18 1.82 -11.14 -3.35
C ALA A 18 3.10 -11.11 -4.19
N ALA A 19 3.02 -11.52 -5.46
CA ALA A 19 4.16 -11.51 -6.37
C ALA A 19 4.69 -10.09 -6.61
N ARG A 20 3.79 -9.12 -6.86
CA ARG A 20 4.15 -7.72 -7.08
C ARG A 20 4.71 -7.04 -5.83
N MET A 21 4.16 -7.31 -4.64
CA MET A 21 4.74 -6.86 -3.36
C MET A 21 6.15 -7.41 -3.18
N HIS A 22 6.33 -8.71 -3.39
CA HIS A 22 7.61 -9.35 -3.20
C HIS A 22 8.68 -8.77 -4.14
N GLU A 23 8.37 -8.64 -5.43
CA GLU A 23 9.28 -8.03 -6.41
C GLU A 23 9.67 -6.59 -6.04
N THR A 24 8.68 -5.79 -5.63
CA THR A 24 8.90 -4.40 -5.20
C THR A 24 9.84 -4.32 -4.00
N TRP A 25 9.69 -5.22 -3.03
CA TRP A 25 10.53 -5.25 -1.82
C TRP A 25 11.95 -5.69 -2.15
N ILE A 26 12.09 -6.68 -3.04
CA ILE A 26 13.40 -7.09 -3.55
C ILE A 26 14.08 -5.92 -4.29
N ARG A 27 13.35 -5.19 -5.15
CA ARG A 27 13.89 -4.04 -5.87
C ARG A 27 14.37 -2.98 -4.88
N PHE A 28 13.55 -2.65 -3.89
CA PHE A 28 13.91 -1.71 -2.84
C PHE A 28 15.16 -2.13 -2.08
N ALA A 29 15.25 -3.38 -1.64
CA ALA A 29 16.44 -3.89 -0.94
C ALA A 29 17.71 -3.80 -1.80
N ARG A 30 17.58 -3.94 -3.14
CA ARG A 30 18.70 -3.85 -4.08
C ARG A 30 19.11 -2.42 -4.43
N THR A 31 18.16 -1.49 -4.54
CA THR A 31 18.40 -0.16 -5.15
C THR A 31 18.08 1.02 -4.24
N GLY A 32 17.44 0.77 -3.09
CA GLY A 32 16.84 1.81 -2.26
C GLY A 32 15.58 2.46 -2.85
N ASN A 33 15.08 1.99 -4.00
CA ASN A 33 13.92 2.58 -4.67
C ASN A 33 12.87 1.50 -5.03
N PRO A 34 11.66 1.54 -4.44
CA PRO A 34 10.58 0.60 -4.76
C PRO A 34 9.91 0.88 -6.12
N GLY A 35 10.07 2.09 -6.67
CA GLY A 35 9.48 2.49 -7.95
C GLY A 35 8.39 3.56 -7.86
N TRP A 36 8.22 4.21 -6.72
CA TRP A 36 7.33 5.37 -6.52
C TRP A 36 8.04 6.49 -5.79
N ASP A 37 7.41 7.66 -5.74
CA ASP A 37 8.01 8.83 -5.13
C ASP A 37 8.27 8.63 -3.63
N PRO A 38 9.40 9.13 -3.10
CA PRO A 38 9.68 9.06 -1.68
C PRO A 38 8.65 9.86 -0.89
N TYR A 39 8.42 9.43 0.34
CA TYR A 39 7.57 10.19 1.25
C TYR A 39 8.28 11.47 1.71
N ASP A 40 7.61 12.60 1.56
CA ASP A 40 8.03 13.90 2.10
C ASP A 40 6.90 14.55 2.89
N THR A 41 7.20 15.60 3.67
CA THR A 41 6.20 16.28 4.51
C THR A 41 5.36 17.31 3.76
N GLU A 42 5.66 17.60 2.50
CA GLU A 42 4.88 18.52 1.67
C GLU A 42 3.71 17.77 1.00
N ARG A 43 4.02 16.76 0.18
CA ARG A 43 3.07 15.94 -0.58
C ARG A 43 2.57 14.73 0.22
N ARG A 44 3.37 14.20 1.14
CA ARG A 44 3.06 12.98 1.91
C ARG A 44 2.60 11.83 1.01
N SER A 45 3.28 11.69 -0.13
CA SER A 45 2.86 10.77 -1.17
C SER A 45 2.90 9.32 -0.67
N THR A 46 1.78 8.62 -0.80
CA THR A 46 1.58 7.30 -0.22
C THR A 46 1.14 6.32 -1.29
N MET A 47 1.89 5.24 -1.47
CA MET A 47 1.48 4.14 -2.34
C MET A 47 0.38 3.32 -1.67
N ARG A 48 -0.82 3.30 -2.25
CA ARG A 48 -1.91 2.42 -1.86
C ARG A 48 -1.77 1.10 -2.62
N ILE A 49 -1.50 0.03 -1.86
CA ILE A 49 -1.32 -1.33 -2.37
C ILE A 49 -2.66 -2.07 -2.26
N ASP A 50 -3.24 -2.39 -3.41
CA ASP A 50 -4.49 -3.14 -3.55
C ASP A 50 -4.45 -3.95 -4.88
N ALA A 51 -5.58 -4.45 -5.38
CA ALA A 51 -5.70 -5.01 -6.73
C ALA A 51 -5.12 -4.07 -7.79
N GLU A 52 -5.36 -2.77 -7.62
CA GLU A 52 -4.73 -1.69 -8.37
C GLU A 52 -3.85 -0.85 -7.44
N TRP A 53 -2.60 -0.64 -7.85
CA TRP A 53 -1.64 0.14 -7.06
C TRP A 53 -1.71 1.59 -7.49
N THR A 54 -2.04 2.47 -6.57
CA THR A 54 -2.22 3.90 -6.84
C THR A 54 -1.44 4.73 -5.83
N GLN A 55 -0.64 5.67 -6.31
CA GLN A 55 0.00 6.65 -5.45
C GLN A 55 -0.96 7.81 -5.19
N VAL A 56 -1.17 8.15 -3.91
CA VAL A 56 -2.12 9.18 -3.47
C VAL A 56 -1.41 10.18 -2.57
N ASP A 57 -1.61 11.46 -2.82
CA ASP A 57 -1.05 12.54 -2.02
C ASP A 57 -1.93 12.82 -0.79
N ASP A 58 -1.30 12.87 0.38
CA ASP A 58 -1.89 13.13 1.69
C ASP A 58 -3.27 12.47 1.98
N PRO A 59 -3.40 11.14 1.88
CA PRO A 59 -4.70 10.45 1.91
C PRO A 59 -5.44 10.51 3.26
N ARG A 60 -4.76 10.89 4.36
CA ARG A 60 -5.32 10.93 5.72
C ARG A 60 -5.06 12.28 6.42
N SER A 61 -5.11 13.37 5.64
CA SER A 61 -4.86 14.73 6.11
C SER A 61 -5.76 15.13 7.28
N GLN A 62 -7.06 14.85 7.20
CA GLN A 62 -8.06 15.22 8.20
C GLN A 62 -7.83 14.50 9.53
N GLU A 63 -7.58 13.19 9.50
CA GLU A 63 -7.26 12.43 10.71
C GLU A 63 -5.98 12.96 11.34
N ARG A 64 -4.90 13.18 10.57
CA ARG A 64 -3.65 13.72 11.12
C ARG A 64 -3.86 15.07 11.83
N GLN A 65 -4.71 15.93 11.29
CA GLN A 65 -5.00 17.25 11.88
C GLN A 65 -5.87 17.16 13.14
N ALA A 66 -6.75 16.17 13.23
CA ALA A 66 -7.65 16.00 14.37
C ALA A 66 -6.93 15.48 15.64
N TRP A 67 -5.76 14.86 15.50
CA TRP A 67 -5.01 14.22 16.59
C TRP A 67 -3.65 14.89 16.90
N SER A 68 -3.43 16.13 16.46
CA SER A 68 -2.25 16.93 16.85
C SER A 68 -2.56 17.81 18.06
#